data_AF-A0A8D8KSI9-F1
#
_entry.id   AF-A0A8D8KSI9-F1
#
_cell.length_a   1.000
_cell.length_b   1.000
_cell.length_c   1.000
_cell.angle_alpha   90.00
_cell.angle_beta   90.00
_cell.angle_gamma   90.00
#
_symmetry.space_group_name_H-M   'P 1'
#
loop_
_entity.id
_entity.type
_entity.pdbx_description
1 polymer ?
#
loop_
_entity_poly.entity_id
_entity_poly.type
_entity_poly.pdbx_seq_one_letter_code
_entity_poly.pdbx_strand_id
1 'polypeptide(L)'
;KQVKFLIFTDVAARGLDIPAVDWIVQYDPPNDTKEYIHRVGRTARGDNLCGHALLLLRPEEVAFLKYLKQAKVPLNEFEFSWNKIADIQLQLETLLAKNYFLNQSGKLAFKSYVRAYEGHHMKDVFNVGNLDLLQVARNFGFTQPPHVDFGKSYKIQNSDRRAGNRGLGHFKSLNKDKKGEMKFKHIKNRKELKKVDYK
;
A
#
# COMPACT_ATOMS: atom_id res chain seq x y z
N LYS A 1 4.24 3.92 34.78
CA LYS A 1 4.17 4.75 33.54
C LYS A 1 3.23 4.03 32.58
N GLN A 2 2.10 4.62 32.20
CA GLN A 2 1.14 3.97 31.29
C GLN A 2 1.62 4.16 29.85
N VAL A 3 1.69 3.07 29.08
CA VAL A 3 2.04 3.12 27.65
C VAL A 3 0.84 3.65 26.88
N LYS A 4 1.02 4.70 26.08
CA LYS A 4 -0.07 5.32 25.31
C LYS A 4 -0.30 4.65 23.96
N PHE A 5 0.75 4.09 23.37
CA PHE A 5 0.69 3.34 22.10
C PHE A 5 1.91 2.44 21.98
N LEU A 6 1.78 1.35 21.22
CA LEU A 6 2.85 0.43 20.86
C LEU A 6 2.77 0.15 19.36
N ILE A 7 3.93 0.09 18.70
CA ILE A 7 4.05 -0.24 17.27
C ILE A 7 4.86 -1.52 17.17
N PHE A 8 4.36 -2.48 16.39
CA PHE A 8 4.99 -3.78 16.19
C PHE A 8 4.72 -4.31 14.79
N THR A 9 5.61 -5.16 14.30
CA THR A 9 5.38 -6.02 13.13
C THR A 9 4.86 -7.38 13.59
N ASP A 10 4.33 -8.19 12.67
CA ASP A 10 3.78 -9.51 13.00
C ASP A 10 4.81 -10.44 13.66
N VAL A 11 6.09 -10.30 13.30
CA VAL A 11 7.17 -11.07 13.91
C VAL A 11 7.40 -10.64 15.35
N ALA A 12 7.47 -9.33 15.60
CA ALA A 12 7.74 -8.78 16.92
C ALA A 12 6.56 -9.00 17.91
N ALA A 13 5.33 -9.14 17.39
CA ALA A 13 4.13 -9.33 18.19
C ALA A 13 3.94 -10.76 18.72
N ARG A 14 4.70 -11.75 18.22
CA ARG A 14 4.54 -13.15 18.65
C ARG A 14 5.01 -13.31 20.09
N GLY A 15 4.15 -13.89 20.93
CA GLY A 15 4.43 -14.10 22.35
C GLY A 15 4.27 -12.86 23.24
N LEU A 16 3.92 -11.70 22.66
CA LEU A 16 3.52 -10.53 23.44
C LEU A 16 2.04 -10.66 23.83
N ASP A 17 1.78 -10.66 25.14
CA ASP A 17 0.46 -10.49 25.71
C ASP A 17 0.36 -9.10 26.34
N ILE A 18 -0.51 -8.28 25.78
CA ILE A 18 -0.72 -6.89 26.21
C ILE A 18 -2.15 -6.84 26.73
N PRO A 19 -2.36 -6.74 28.05
CA PRO A 19 -3.70 -6.68 28.61
C PRO A 19 -4.37 -5.35 28.26
N ALA A 20 -5.70 -5.36 28.12
CA ALA A 20 -6.54 -4.17 27.98
C ALA A 20 -6.15 -3.22 26.82
N VAL A 21 -6.07 -3.76 25.60
CA VAL A 21 -5.90 -2.94 24.39
C VAL A 21 -7.25 -2.42 23.91
N ASP A 22 -7.44 -1.10 23.87
CA ASP A 22 -8.70 -0.49 23.39
C ASP A 22 -8.80 -0.48 21.86
N TRP A 23 -7.68 -0.23 21.17
CA TRP A 23 -7.61 -0.04 19.73
C TRP A 23 -6.47 -0.83 19.09
N ILE A 24 -6.81 -1.55 18.01
CA ILE A 24 -5.85 -2.14 17.08
C ILE A 24 -5.91 -1.36 15.77
N VAL A 25 -4.83 -0.63 15.46
CA VAL A 25 -4.70 0.08 14.18
C VAL A 25 -3.74 -0.70 13.29
N GLN A 26 -4.26 -1.22 12.18
CA GLN A 26 -3.48 -1.92 11.17
C GLN A 26 -3.16 -0.93 10.04
N TYR A 27 -1.91 -0.49 10.01
CA TYR A 27 -1.43 0.45 8.99
C TYR A 27 -1.41 -0.17 7.60
N ASP A 28 -0.98 -1.44 7.52
CA ASP A 28 -0.99 -2.23 6.28
C ASP A 28 -1.82 -3.50 6.46
N PRO A 29 -2.49 -3.97 5.39
CA PRO A 29 -3.21 -5.23 5.42
C PRO A 29 -2.27 -6.42 5.68
N PRO A 30 -2.76 -7.45 6.38
CA PRO A 30 -2.00 -8.67 6.68
C PRO A 30 -1.84 -9.59 5.47
N ASN A 31 -0.92 -10.55 5.58
CA ASN A 31 -0.60 -11.49 4.48
C ASN A 31 -1.78 -12.37 4.08
N ASP A 32 -2.63 -12.68 5.05
CA ASP A 32 -3.85 -13.47 4.87
C ASP A 32 -4.95 -13.04 5.86
N THR A 33 -6.15 -13.57 5.63
CA THR A 33 -7.31 -13.30 6.49
C THR A 33 -7.18 -13.90 7.89
N LYS A 34 -6.38 -14.96 8.07
CA LYS A 34 -6.18 -15.59 9.37
C LYS A 34 -5.33 -14.69 10.29
N GLU A 35 -4.29 -14.09 9.73
CA GLU A 35 -3.44 -13.11 10.39
C GLU A 35 -4.24 -11.85 10.76
N TYR A 36 -5.16 -11.40 9.91
CA TYR A 36 -6.13 -10.35 10.30
C TYR A 36 -6.89 -10.72 11.59
N ILE A 37 -7.48 -11.91 11.63
CA ILE A 37 -8.26 -12.38 12.78
C ILE A 37 -7.38 -12.46 14.04
N HIS A 38 -6.14 -12.94 13.91
CA HIS A 38 -5.19 -13.01 15.02
C HIS A 38 -4.74 -11.64 15.55
N ARG A 39 -4.66 -10.62 14.67
CA ARG A 39 -4.33 -9.23 15.04
C ARG A 39 -5.49 -8.60 15.81
N VAL A 40 -6.72 -8.72 15.32
CA VAL A 40 -7.88 -8.12 16.00
C VAL A 40 -8.23 -8.87 17.29
N GLY A 41 -7.93 -10.16 17.39
CA GLY A 41 -8.04 -10.95 18.62
C GLY A 41 -7.04 -10.55 19.73
N ARG A 42 -6.29 -9.45 19.57
CA ARG A 42 -5.44 -8.83 20.60
C ARG A 42 -6.21 -7.85 21.49
N THR A 43 -7.35 -7.34 21.02
CA THR A 43 -8.27 -6.52 21.82
C THR A 43 -9.45 -7.37 22.33
N ALA A 44 -10.30 -6.78 23.20
CA ALA A 44 -11.51 -7.40 23.74
C ALA A 44 -11.30 -8.80 24.36
N ARG A 45 -10.16 -8.98 25.07
CA ARG A 45 -9.81 -10.25 25.72
C ARG A 45 -10.42 -10.33 27.12
N GLY A 46 -11.58 -10.97 27.25
CA GLY A 46 -12.25 -11.26 28.53
C GLY A 46 -13.71 -10.84 28.55
N ASP A 47 -14.43 -11.26 29.59
CA ASP A 47 -15.84 -10.93 29.76
C ASP A 47 -16.02 -9.42 29.99
N ASN A 48 -17.01 -8.83 29.31
CA ASN A 48 -17.37 -7.40 29.37
C ASN A 48 -16.32 -6.39 28.86
N LEU A 49 -15.32 -6.82 28.10
CA LEU A 49 -14.36 -5.91 27.47
C LEU A 49 -14.75 -5.62 26.01
N CYS A 50 -14.77 -4.33 25.65
CA CYS A 50 -14.99 -3.87 24.28
C CYS A 50 -13.64 -3.53 23.63
N GLY A 51 -13.59 -3.63 22.31
CA GLY A 51 -12.38 -3.39 21.54
C GLY A 51 -12.68 -2.91 20.13
N HIS A 52 -11.79 -2.09 19.60
CA HIS A 52 -11.93 -1.53 18.25
C HIS A 52 -10.75 -1.95 17.37
N ALA A 53 -11.03 -2.24 16.11
CA ALA A 53 -10.02 -2.53 15.11
C ALA A 53 -10.25 -1.64 13.87
N LEU A 54 -9.20 -0.94 13.45
CA LEU A 54 -9.18 -0.12 12.25
C LEU A 54 -8.15 -0.71 11.28
N LEU A 55 -8.59 -1.00 10.05
CA LEU A 55 -7.72 -1.40 8.95
C LEU A 55 -7.66 -0.27 7.94
N LEU A 56 -6.47 0.24 7.67
CA LEU A 56 -6.25 1.20 6.60
C LEU A 56 -6.02 0.44 5.30
N LEU A 57 -6.76 0.80 4.26
CA LEU A 57 -6.61 0.26 2.91
C LEU A 57 -6.44 1.38 1.91
N ARG A 58 -5.55 1.16 0.95
CA ARG A 58 -5.43 1.99 -0.23
C ARG A 58 -6.46 1.59 -1.30
N PRO A 59 -6.76 2.47 -2.27
CA PRO A 59 -7.71 2.16 -3.35
C PRO A 59 -7.39 0.86 -4.10
N GLU A 60 -6.12 0.53 -4.26
CA GLU A 60 -5.63 -0.67 -4.93
C GLU A 60 -5.88 -1.95 -4.11
N GLU A 61 -6.04 -1.83 -2.79
CA GLU A 61 -6.14 -2.94 -1.84
C GLU A 61 -7.58 -3.29 -1.46
N VAL A 62 -8.56 -2.54 -1.96
CA VAL A 62 -10.00 -2.71 -1.66
C VAL A 62 -10.49 -4.13 -1.96
N ALA A 63 -9.87 -4.83 -2.92
CA ALA A 63 -10.18 -6.22 -3.22
C ALA A 63 -9.97 -7.16 -2.02
N PHE A 64 -9.12 -6.80 -1.04
CA PHE A 64 -8.92 -7.56 0.20
C PHE A 64 -10.24 -7.73 0.99
N LEU A 65 -11.16 -6.76 0.92
CA LEU A 65 -12.45 -6.82 1.61
C LEU A 65 -13.28 -8.03 1.18
N LYS A 66 -13.10 -8.53 -0.05
CA LYS A 66 -13.78 -9.75 -0.53
C LYS A 66 -13.34 -10.98 0.26
N TYR A 67 -12.06 -11.10 0.56
CA TYR A 67 -11.50 -12.19 1.36
C TYR A 67 -12.00 -12.14 2.80
N LEU A 68 -12.05 -10.95 3.40
CA LEU A 68 -12.61 -10.77 4.74
C LEU A 68 -14.11 -11.14 4.79
N LYS A 69 -14.89 -10.77 3.78
CA LYS A 69 -16.30 -11.14 3.67
C LYS A 69 -16.49 -12.66 3.54
N GLN A 70 -15.64 -13.33 2.75
CA GLN A 70 -15.65 -14.80 2.64
C GLN A 70 -15.33 -15.49 3.97
N ALA A 71 -14.44 -14.91 4.77
CA ALA A 71 -14.14 -15.37 6.12
C ALA A 71 -15.19 -14.96 7.16
N LYS A 72 -16.32 -14.36 6.73
CA LYS A 72 -17.44 -13.93 7.59
C LYS A 72 -17.04 -12.89 8.64
N VAL A 73 -16.06 -12.06 8.34
CA VAL A 73 -15.68 -10.92 9.20
C VAL A 73 -16.65 -9.77 8.93
N PRO A 74 -17.40 -9.27 9.94
CA PRO A 74 -18.21 -8.07 9.78
C PRO A 74 -17.32 -6.85 9.65
N LEU A 75 -17.64 -5.98 8.69
CA LEU A 75 -16.85 -4.79 8.37
C LEU A 75 -17.78 -3.59 8.22
N ASN A 76 -17.38 -2.49 8.85
CA ASN A 76 -18.07 -1.20 8.73
C ASN A 76 -17.08 -0.20 8.15
N GLU A 77 -17.49 0.51 7.10
CA GLU A 77 -16.70 1.61 6.56
C GLU A 77 -16.69 2.77 7.55
N PHE A 78 -15.51 3.37 7.74
CA PHE A 78 -15.31 4.48 8.65
C PHE A 78 -15.01 5.75 7.86
N GLU A 79 -15.86 6.77 8.00
CA GLU A 79 -15.64 8.06 7.36
C GLU A 79 -14.81 8.99 8.25
N PHE A 80 -13.69 9.48 7.70
CA PHE A 80 -12.82 10.45 8.38
C PHE A 80 -13.18 11.90 8.05
N SER A 81 -13.23 12.74 9.09
CA SER A 81 -13.32 14.19 8.95
C SER A 81 -11.94 14.79 8.65
N TRP A 82 -11.60 14.91 7.37
CA TRP A 82 -10.31 15.47 6.90
C TRP A 82 -10.03 16.89 7.38
N ASN A 83 -11.08 17.68 7.67
CA ASN A 83 -10.96 19.05 8.17
C ASN A 83 -10.24 19.17 9.52
N LYS A 84 -10.11 18.07 10.27
CA LYS A 84 -9.43 18.05 11.58
C LYS A 84 -7.96 17.62 11.50
N ILE A 85 -7.49 17.22 10.31
CA ILE A 85 -6.16 16.65 10.13
C ILE A 85 -5.23 17.75 9.60
N ALA A 86 -4.12 17.98 10.32
CA ALA A 86 -3.09 18.90 9.86
C ALA A 86 -2.32 18.30 8.68
N ASP A 87 -2.09 19.10 7.63
CA ASP A 87 -1.20 18.71 6.54
C ASP A 87 0.27 18.82 7.00
N ILE A 88 0.90 17.67 7.16
CA ILE A 88 2.31 17.53 7.60
C ILE A 88 3.25 17.18 6.44
N GLN A 89 2.75 17.11 5.20
CA GLN A 89 3.52 16.59 4.07
C GLN A 89 4.79 17.39 3.82
N LEU A 90 4.68 18.72 3.75
CA LEU A 90 5.82 19.61 3.52
C LEU A 90 6.85 19.54 4.65
N GLN A 91 6.39 19.37 5.90
CA GLN A 91 7.25 19.26 7.07
C GLN A 91 8.09 17.97 7.02
N LEU A 92 7.46 16.86 6.64
CA LEU A 92 8.10 15.56 6.49
C LEU A 92 9.15 15.58 5.37
N GLU A 93 8.78 16.09 4.19
CA GLU A 93 9.68 16.23 3.04
C GLU A 93 10.89 17.12 3.38
N THR A 94 10.65 18.24 4.06
CA THR A 94 11.72 19.15 4.49
C THR A 94 12.65 18.50 5.51
N LEU A 95 12.11 17.73 6.46
CA LEU A 95 12.89 17.04 7.47
C LEU A 95 13.84 16.00 6.86
N LEU A 96 13.32 15.21 5.92
CA LEU A 96 14.08 14.19 5.19
C LEU A 96 15.09 14.77 4.21
N ALA A 97 14.80 15.94 3.61
CA ALA A 97 15.75 16.63 2.76
C ALA A 97 16.94 17.20 3.55
N LYS A 98 16.69 17.69 4.78
CA LYS A 98 17.72 18.30 5.63
C LYS A 98 18.59 17.28 6.37
N ASN A 99 18.02 16.16 6.80
CA ASN A 99 18.73 15.19 7.62
C ASN A 99 19.17 13.97 6.79
N TYR A 100 20.48 13.84 6.61
CA TYR A 100 21.07 12.72 5.86
C TYR A 100 20.72 11.35 6.42
N PHE A 101 20.80 11.15 7.74
CA PHE A 101 20.52 9.86 8.37
C PHE A 101 19.04 9.47 8.21
N LEU A 102 18.13 10.44 8.41
CA LEU A 102 16.71 10.19 8.17
C LEU A 102 16.44 9.90 6.70
N ASN A 103 17.11 10.59 5.77
CA ASN A 103 16.99 10.34 4.34
C ASN A 103 17.37 8.90 3.98
N GLN A 104 18.52 8.42 4.47
CA GLN A 104 18.98 7.05 4.22
C GLN A 104 18.05 6.02 4.86
N SER A 105 17.65 6.23 6.11
CA SER A 105 16.68 5.36 6.80
C SER A 105 15.33 5.33 6.07
N GLY A 106 14.86 6.47 5.56
CA GLY A 106 13.63 6.57 4.77
C GLY A 106 13.72 5.79 3.45
N LYS A 107 14.86 5.86 2.75
CA LYS A 107 15.08 5.07 1.52
C LYS A 107 15.06 3.58 1.81
N LEU A 108 15.71 3.16 2.90
CA LEU A 108 15.70 1.77 3.35
C LEU A 108 14.28 1.31 3.74
N ALA A 109 13.53 2.15 4.45
CA ALA A 109 12.15 1.87 4.84
C ALA A 109 11.24 1.74 3.60
N PHE A 110 11.32 2.67 2.65
CA PHE A 110 10.60 2.58 1.37
C PHE A 110 10.95 1.30 0.60
N LYS A 111 12.24 0.97 0.48
CA LYS A 111 12.69 -0.25 -0.19
C LYS A 111 12.16 -1.51 0.50
N SER A 112 12.19 -1.54 1.83
CA SER A 112 11.66 -2.63 2.65
C SER A 112 10.16 -2.80 2.46
N TYR A 113 9.42 -1.70 2.47
CA TYR A 113 7.97 -1.66 2.26
C TYR A 113 7.58 -2.25 0.91
N VAL A 114 8.20 -1.75 -0.17
CA VAL A 114 7.91 -2.20 -1.52
C VAL A 114 8.25 -3.69 -1.69
N ARG A 115 9.36 -4.16 -1.10
CA ARG A 115 9.73 -5.58 -1.10
C ARG A 115 8.76 -6.45 -0.29
N ALA A 116 8.29 -5.97 0.85
CA ALA A 116 7.28 -6.68 1.64
C ALA A 116 5.97 -6.81 0.85
N TYR A 117 5.56 -5.74 0.16
CA TYR A 117 4.42 -5.76 -0.75
C TYR A 117 4.61 -6.73 -1.93
N GLU A 118 5.82 -6.76 -2.50
CA GLU A 118 6.21 -7.75 -3.51
C GLU A 118 6.26 -9.18 -2.97
N GLY A 119 6.46 -9.38 -1.66
CA GLY A 119 6.47 -10.70 -1.02
C GLY A 119 5.08 -11.27 -0.75
N HIS A 120 4.03 -10.47 -0.90
CA HIS A 120 2.69 -10.84 -0.47
C HIS A 120 2.09 -12.01 -1.28
N HIS A 121 1.35 -12.92 -0.64
CA HIS A 121 0.83 -14.12 -1.31
C HIS A 121 -0.33 -13.84 -2.28
N MET A 122 -1.30 -13.01 -1.88
CA MET A 122 -2.44 -12.61 -2.72
C MET A 122 -2.05 -11.58 -3.79
N LYS A 123 -1.52 -12.04 -4.93
CA LYS A 123 -1.07 -11.20 -6.05
C LYS A 123 -2.17 -10.52 -6.85
N ASP A 124 -3.40 -10.99 -6.69
CA ASP A 124 -4.59 -10.39 -7.27
C ASP A 124 -4.99 -9.09 -6.56
N VAL A 125 -4.67 -8.98 -5.26
CA VAL A 125 -4.87 -7.77 -4.46
C VAL A 125 -3.58 -6.95 -4.36
N PHE A 126 -2.48 -7.60 -3.95
CA PHE A 126 -1.22 -6.95 -3.63
C PHE A 126 -0.23 -7.10 -4.78
N ASN A 127 -0.37 -6.19 -5.72
CA ASN A 127 0.40 -6.17 -6.96
C ASN A 127 1.20 -4.87 -7.06
N VAL A 128 2.53 -4.97 -7.00
CA VAL A 128 3.45 -3.83 -7.11
C VAL A 128 3.27 -3.06 -8.43
N GLY A 129 2.87 -3.72 -9.51
CA GLY A 129 2.67 -3.10 -10.81
C GLY A 129 1.46 -2.18 -10.86
N ASN A 130 0.48 -2.43 -10.01
CA ASN A 130 -0.68 -1.56 -9.85
C ASN A 130 -0.46 -0.50 -8.77
N LEU A 131 0.67 -0.57 -8.05
CA LEU A 131 0.95 0.29 -6.92
C LEU A 131 1.42 1.67 -7.39
N ASP A 132 0.76 2.72 -6.90
CA ASP A 132 1.24 4.09 -7.09
C ASP A 132 2.50 4.35 -6.23
N LEU A 133 3.66 4.02 -6.78
CA LEU A 133 4.96 4.22 -6.12
C LEU A 133 5.24 5.68 -5.79
N LEU A 134 4.67 6.64 -6.53
CA LEU A 134 4.84 8.06 -6.24
C LEU A 134 4.09 8.44 -4.97
N GLN A 135 2.82 8.05 -4.84
CA GLN A 135 2.07 8.29 -3.61
C GLN A 135 2.69 7.57 -2.41
N VAL A 136 3.13 6.32 -2.59
CA VAL A 136 3.84 5.60 -1.53
C VAL A 136 5.12 6.35 -1.14
N ALA A 137 5.91 6.83 -2.10
CA ALA A 137 7.11 7.60 -1.80
C ALA A 137 6.82 8.87 -0.99
N ARG A 138 5.70 9.55 -1.28
CA ARG A 138 5.25 10.72 -0.51
C ARG A 138 4.91 10.37 0.94
N ASN A 139 4.35 9.20 1.21
CA ASN A 139 4.12 8.72 2.59
C ASN A 139 5.43 8.52 3.37
N PHE A 140 6.52 8.19 2.68
CA PHE A 140 7.87 8.14 3.26
C PHE A 140 8.59 9.50 3.19
N GLY A 141 7.91 10.57 2.80
CA GLY A 141 8.41 11.94 2.72
C GLY A 141 9.39 12.20 1.57
N PHE A 142 9.31 11.42 0.50
CA PHE A 142 10.05 11.68 -0.73
C PHE A 142 9.14 12.30 -1.80
N THR A 143 9.64 13.33 -2.48
CA THR A 143 8.95 13.94 -3.63
C THR A 143 9.02 13.06 -4.88
N GLN A 144 10.02 12.18 -4.96
CA GLN A 144 10.19 11.21 -6.03
C GLN A 144 10.53 9.84 -5.43
N PRO A 145 10.04 8.75 -6.03
CA PRO A 145 10.31 7.40 -5.53
C PRO A 145 11.82 7.09 -5.58
N PRO A 146 12.42 6.69 -4.44
CA PRO A 146 13.76 6.12 -4.44
C PRO A 146 13.86 4.89 -5.34
N HIS A 147 15.05 4.62 -5.88
CA HIS A 147 15.27 3.43 -6.69
C HIS A 147 15.08 2.15 -5.87
N VAL A 148 14.29 1.21 -6.40
CA VAL A 148 14.09 -0.11 -5.83
C VAL A 148 14.41 -1.14 -6.89
N ASP A 149 15.38 -2.00 -6.58
CA ASP A 149 15.71 -3.15 -7.41
C ASP A 149 14.60 -4.19 -7.20
N PHE A 150 13.70 -4.27 -8.16
CA PHE A 150 12.81 -5.41 -8.27
C PHE A 150 13.61 -6.60 -8.78
N GLY A 151 13.33 -7.79 -8.25
CA GLY A 151 13.78 -9.02 -8.91
C GLY A 151 13.32 -9.02 -10.38
N LYS A 152 13.96 -9.81 -11.25
CA LYS A 152 13.75 -9.86 -12.72
C LYS A 152 12.28 -10.05 -13.22
N SER A 153 11.30 -10.05 -12.34
CA SER A 153 9.87 -10.18 -12.58
C SER A 153 9.18 -8.85 -12.95
N TYR A 154 9.79 -7.69 -12.70
CA TYR A 154 9.19 -6.38 -13.03
C TYR A 154 9.91 -5.65 -14.15
N LYS A 155 9.35 -5.73 -15.37
CA LYS A 155 9.64 -4.75 -16.41
C LYS A 155 8.84 -3.49 -16.10
N ILE A 156 9.48 -2.51 -15.48
CA ILE A 156 9.00 -1.12 -15.56
C ILE A 156 8.95 -0.81 -17.06
N GLN A 157 7.74 -0.65 -17.62
CA GLN A 157 7.59 -0.05 -18.94
C GLN A 157 7.97 1.43 -18.78
N ASN A 158 9.27 1.70 -18.77
CA ASN A 158 9.77 3.03 -19.01
C ASN A 158 9.49 3.32 -20.48
N SER A 159 8.34 3.94 -20.74
CA SER A 159 8.15 4.73 -21.95
C SER A 159 9.20 5.85 -21.93
N ASP A 160 10.10 5.76 -22.91
CA ASP A 160 10.97 6.82 -23.40
C ASP A 160 11.90 7.51 -22.41
N ARG A 161 13.10 6.92 -22.26
CA ARG A 161 14.31 7.74 -22.12
C ARG A 161 15.44 7.25 -23.03
N ARG A 162 15.72 8.13 -24.01
CA ARG A 162 17.03 8.48 -24.57
C ARG A 162 17.55 7.57 -25.68
N ALA A 163 17.41 8.10 -26.89
CA ALA A 163 18.23 7.85 -28.05
C ALA A 163 19.73 7.77 -27.67
N GLY A 164 20.23 6.54 -27.57
CA GLY A 164 21.65 6.25 -27.69
C GLY A 164 22.02 6.34 -29.17
N ASN A 165 22.83 7.33 -29.50
CA ASN A 165 23.43 7.49 -30.80
C ASN A 165 24.51 6.41 -31.01
N ARG A 166 24.54 5.83 -32.22
CA ARG A 166 25.62 5.07 -32.88
C ARG A 166 25.69 3.56 -32.63
N GLY A 167 25.17 2.81 -33.61
CA GLY A 167 25.48 1.40 -33.86
C GLY A 167 24.78 0.91 -35.14
N LEU A 168 25.53 0.92 -36.25
CA LEU A 168 25.13 0.50 -37.60
C LEU A 168 24.75 -1.00 -37.64
N GLY A 169 23.62 -1.37 -38.26
CA GLY A 169 23.24 -2.78 -38.41
C GLY A 169 21.93 -3.01 -39.16
N HIS A 170 22.06 -3.27 -40.45
CA HIS A 170 21.04 -3.56 -41.46
C HIS A 170 20.25 -4.86 -41.16
N PHE A 171 18.90 -4.87 -41.18
CA PHE A 171 18.06 -5.82 -41.97
C PHE A 171 16.54 -5.55 -41.85
N LYS A 172 15.98 -5.16 -43.00
CA LYS A 172 14.65 -5.42 -43.60
C LYS A 172 13.43 -5.84 -42.74
N SER A 173 12.36 -5.07 -42.99
CA SER A 173 11.01 -5.53 -43.39
C SER A 173 10.24 -6.43 -42.42
N LEU A 174 9.14 -5.89 -41.88
CA LEU A 174 7.80 -6.38 -42.20
C LEU A 174 6.76 -5.39 -41.65
N ASN A 175 6.20 -4.62 -42.58
CA ASN A 175 4.90 -3.99 -42.41
C ASN A 175 3.86 -5.11 -42.35
N LYS A 176 3.08 -5.17 -41.27
CA LYS A 176 1.75 -5.77 -41.35
C LYS A 176 0.81 -5.02 -40.42
N ASP A 177 -0.02 -4.22 -41.07
CA ASP A 177 -1.15 -3.51 -40.52
C ASP A 177 -2.02 -4.44 -39.67
N LYS A 178 -2.21 -4.07 -38.41
CA LYS A 178 -3.46 -4.35 -37.69
C LYS A 178 -3.89 -3.09 -36.95
N LYS A 179 -4.75 -2.32 -37.63
CA LYS A 179 -5.69 -1.38 -37.01
C LYS A 179 -6.50 -2.14 -35.96
N GLY A 180 -6.37 -1.72 -34.71
CA GLY A 180 -7.19 -2.15 -33.58
C GLY A 180 -7.11 -1.06 -32.52
N GLU A 181 -7.82 0.04 -32.72
CA GLU A 181 -8.00 1.07 -31.70
C GLU A 181 -8.76 0.48 -30.51
N MET A 182 -8.05 0.11 -29.44
CA MET A 182 -8.66 -0.10 -28.13
C MET A 182 -8.64 1.24 -27.38
N LYS A 183 -9.74 1.98 -27.52
CA LYS A 183 -9.99 3.22 -26.77
C LYS A 183 -10.20 2.89 -25.29
N PHE A 184 -9.19 3.11 -24.46
CA PHE A 184 -9.39 3.16 -23.00
C PHE A 184 -9.98 4.51 -22.63
N LYS A 185 -11.25 4.51 -22.21
CA LYS A 185 -11.91 5.69 -21.64
C LYS A 185 -11.20 6.07 -20.34
N HIS A 186 -10.60 7.23 -20.35
CA HIS A 186 -10.01 7.87 -19.18
C HIS A 186 -11.15 8.37 -18.28
N ILE A 187 -11.48 7.63 -17.21
CA ILE A 187 -12.55 8.03 -16.26
C ILE A 187 -11.97 9.05 -15.29
N LYS A 188 -12.33 10.32 -15.47
CA LYS A 188 -11.86 11.46 -14.66
C LYS A 188 -12.77 11.84 -13.47
N ASN A 189 -13.78 11.05 -13.09
CA ASN A 189 -14.74 11.49 -12.07
C ASN A 189 -15.12 10.44 -11.02
N ARG A 190 -14.83 10.78 -9.76
CA ARG A 190 -15.10 10.01 -8.51
C ARG A 190 -16.59 9.80 -8.20
N LYS A 191 -17.51 10.31 -9.02
CA LYS A 191 -18.97 10.15 -8.85
C LYS A 191 -19.51 8.83 -9.42
N GLU A 192 -18.75 8.11 -10.24
CA GLU A 192 -19.18 6.84 -10.85
C GLU A 192 -19.04 5.61 -9.93
N LEU A 193 -18.31 5.73 -8.81
CA LEU A 193 -18.22 4.69 -7.77
C LEU A 193 -19.55 4.47 -7.02
N LYS A 194 -20.49 5.41 -7.08
CA LYS A 194 -21.78 5.38 -6.36
C LYS A 194 -22.84 4.45 -6.97
N LYS A 195 -22.51 3.65 -7.98
CA LYS A 195 -23.45 2.74 -8.67
C LYS A 195 -23.16 1.26 -8.48
N VAL A 196 -22.41 0.88 -7.45
CA VAL A 196 -22.36 -0.52 -7.01
C VAL A 196 -23.23 -0.61 -5.76
N ASP A 197 -24.54 -0.76 -5.98
CA ASP A 197 -25.50 -1.06 -4.93
C ASP A 197 -25.17 -2.45 -4.35
N TYR A 198 -24.69 -2.48 -3.11
CA TYR A 198 -24.52 -3.72 -2.35
C TYR A 198 -25.81 -3.99 -1.57
N LYS A 199 -26.68 -4.83 -2.14
CA LYS A 199 -27.67 -5.59 -1.37
C LYS A 199 -27.05 -6.86 -0.81
#